data_AF-A0A356WY39-F1
#
_entry.id   AF-A0A356WY39-F1
#
_cell.length_a   1.000
_cell.length_b   1.000
_cell.length_c   1.000
_cell.angle_alpha   90.00
_cell.angle_beta   90.00
_cell.angle_gamma   90.00
#
_symmetry.space_group_name_H-M   'P 1'
#
loop_
_entity.id
_entity.type
_entity.pdbx_description
1 polymer ?
#
loop_
_entity_poly.entity_id
_entity_poly.type
_entity_poly.pdbx_seq_one_letter_code
_entity_poly.pdbx_strand_id
1 'polypeptide(L)'
;ESDLTKGWVAIDLNRDQPIKNKEALIGKTLRNSLNAGEFIQSGQIGSSFMVNAGEVVQMIFQQDALQIVLSCESRQDGAEGEEIQVYCKETRKKYLTKIINTGEVQWLRTD
;
A
#
# COMPACT_ATOMS: atom_id res chain seq x y z
N GLU A 1 8.32 -13.54 -11.41
CA GLU A 1 9.77 -13.45 -11.71
C GLU A 1 10.09 -13.17 -13.19
N SER A 2 9.12 -13.16 -14.12
CA SER A 2 9.37 -13.01 -15.57
C SER A 2 9.67 -11.59 -16.06
N ASP A 3 9.38 -10.56 -15.25
CA ASP A 3 9.30 -9.18 -15.77
C ASP A 3 10.55 -8.35 -15.50
N LEU A 4 11.56 -8.92 -14.83
CA LEU A 4 12.81 -8.23 -14.47
C LEU A 4 13.99 -8.79 -15.26
N THR A 5 14.73 -7.92 -15.94
CA THR A 5 15.96 -8.25 -16.66
C THR A 5 17.14 -7.45 -16.11
N LYS A 6 18.35 -8.03 -16.18
CA LYS A 6 19.59 -7.32 -15.86
C LYS A 6 20.21 -6.81 -17.15
N GLY A 7 20.56 -5.53 -17.20
CA GLY A 7 21.21 -4.91 -18.34
C GLY A 7 22.10 -3.75 -17.91
N TRP A 8 23.08 -3.42 -18.74
CA TRP A 8 23.90 -2.22 -18.55
C TRP A 8 23.19 -1.03 -19.17
N VAL A 9 22.99 0.03 -18.38
CA VAL A 9 22.36 1.27 -18.80
C VAL A 9 23.21 2.44 -18.34
N ALA A 10 23.31 3.47 -19.18
CA ALA A 10 23.98 4.70 -18.82
C ALA A 10 23.09 5.48 -17.83
N ILE A 11 23.66 5.82 -16.68
CA ILE A 11 22.98 6.55 -15.58
C ILE A 11 23.87 7.67 -15.11
N ASP A 12 23.28 8.77 -14.62
CA ASP A 12 24.02 9.82 -13.93
C ASP A 12 23.82 9.65 -12.42
N LEU A 13 24.82 9.11 -11.73
CA LEU A 13 24.74 8.83 -10.29
C LEU A 13 24.59 10.08 -9.41
N ASN A 14 24.82 11.29 -9.93
CA ASN A 14 24.57 12.52 -9.18
C ASN A 14 23.09 12.92 -9.18
N ARG A 15 22.35 12.53 -10.21
CA ARG A 15 20.93 12.84 -10.38
C ARG A 15 20.04 11.65 -10.04
N ASP A 16 20.47 10.45 -10.40
CA ASP A 16 19.68 9.23 -10.37
C ASP A 16 20.00 8.39 -9.13
N GLN A 17 18.95 7.81 -8.53
CA GLN A 17 19.07 6.85 -7.44
C GLN A 17 18.51 5.48 -7.86
N PRO A 18 19.20 4.75 -8.76
CA PRO A 18 18.74 3.47 -9.25
C PRO A 18 18.84 2.40 -8.16
N ILE A 19 17.86 1.51 -8.13
CA ILE A 19 17.91 0.32 -7.28
C ILE A 19 18.90 -0.67 -7.90
N LYS A 20 20.01 -0.89 -7.20
CA LYS A 20 21.11 -1.75 -7.65
C LYS A 20 20.89 -3.23 -7.32
N ASN A 21 20.01 -3.52 -6.37
CA ASN A 21 19.78 -4.87 -5.87
C ASN A 21 18.37 -5.36 -6.24
N LYS A 22 18.29 -6.53 -6.89
CA LYS A 22 17.02 -7.21 -7.21
C LYS A 22 16.21 -7.49 -5.94
N GLU A 23 16.85 -7.86 -4.82
CA GLU A 23 16.13 -8.16 -3.58
C GLU A 23 15.30 -6.98 -3.06
N ALA A 24 15.72 -5.74 -3.34
CA ALA A 24 14.98 -4.54 -2.94
C ALA A 24 13.70 -4.30 -3.77
N LEU A 25 13.52 -5.03 -4.88
CA LEU A 25 12.36 -4.94 -5.77
C LEU A 25 11.29 -6.01 -5.48
N ILE A 26 11.65 -7.07 -4.76
CA ILE A 26 10.74 -8.19 -4.52
C ILE A 26 9.60 -7.71 -3.60
N GLY A 27 8.35 -7.97 -4.00
CA GLY A 27 7.15 -7.56 -3.25
C GLY A 27 6.80 -6.07 -3.36
N LYS A 28 7.49 -5.33 -4.21
CA LYS A 28 7.19 -3.92 -4.51
C LYS A 28 6.34 -3.81 -5.78
N THR A 29 5.53 -2.77 -5.83
CA THR A 29 4.71 -2.42 -7.00
C THR A 29 5.17 -1.09 -7.57
N LEU A 30 5.13 -0.94 -8.89
CA LEU A 30 5.41 0.34 -9.55
C LEU A 30 4.26 1.33 -9.28
N ARG A 31 4.60 2.56 -8.85
CA ARG A 31 3.65 3.67 -8.70
C ARG A 31 3.23 4.28 -10.04
N ASN A 32 4.12 4.21 -11.03
CA ASN A 32 3.92 4.71 -12.39
C ASN A 32 4.43 3.68 -13.40
N SER A 33 3.87 3.69 -14.60
CA SER A 33 4.35 2.85 -15.71
C SER A 33 5.83 3.12 -16.01
N LEU A 34 6.56 2.05 -16.32
CA LEU A 34 7.97 2.09 -16.69
C LEU A 34 8.15 1.48 -18.08
N ASN A 35 8.95 2.10 -18.94
CA ASN A 35 9.23 1.55 -20.26
C ASN A 35 10.23 0.40 -20.16
N ALA A 36 10.15 -0.55 -21.10
CA ALA A 36 11.14 -1.62 -21.19
C ALA A 36 12.53 -1.03 -21.45
N GLY A 37 13.51 -1.42 -20.63
CA GLY A 37 14.89 -0.94 -20.71
C GLY A 37 15.22 0.26 -19.82
N GLU A 38 14.23 0.87 -19.16
CA GLU A 38 14.47 1.88 -18.12
C GLU A 38 14.94 1.23 -16.80
N PHE A 39 15.77 1.97 -16.05
CA PHE A 39 16.18 1.56 -14.71
C PHE A 39 15.13 1.98 -13.67
N ILE A 40 14.98 1.18 -12.63
CA ILE A 40 14.00 1.43 -11.56
C ILE A 40 14.61 2.34 -10.50
N GLN A 41 13.91 3.45 -10.19
CA GLN A 41 14.28 4.38 -9.13
C GLN A 41 13.50 4.11 -7.83
N SER A 42 14.09 4.47 -6.69
CA SER A 42 13.47 4.34 -5.37
C SER A 42 12.10 5.01 -5.27
N GLY A 43 11.93 6.20 -5.86
CA GLY A 43 10.66 6.94 -5.84
C GLY A 43 9.54 6.32 -6.70
N GLN A 44 9.89 5.43 -7.64
CA GLN A 44 8.94 4.80 -8.57
C GLN A 44 8.32 3.52 -8.01
N ILE A 45 8.85 2.97 -6.92
CA ILE A 45 8.32 1.77 -6.28
C ILE A 45 7.59 2.13 -4.99
N GLY A 46 6.44 1.52 -4.79
CA GLY A 46 5.69 1.54 -3.55
C GLY A 46 5.64 0.15 -2.91
N SER A 47 5.23 0.10 -1.66
CA SER A 47 4.71 -1.17 -1.11
C SER A 47 3.53 -1.62 -1.98
N SER A 48 3.39 -2.94 -2.18
CA SER A 48 2.19 -3.47 -2.81
C SER A 48 0.95 -2.95 -2.08
N PHE A 49 -0.15 -2.69 -2.78
CA PHE A 49 -1.40 -2.32 -2.13
C PHE A 49 -1.74 -3.40 -1.12
N MET A 50 -1.83 -3.01 0.15
CA MET A 50 -2.19 -3.93 1.23
C MET A 50 -3.71 -4.08 1.35
N VAL A 51 -4.44 -3.13 0.78
CA VAL A 51 -5.89 -3.10 0.74
C VAL A 51 -6.32 -2.56 -0.63
N ASN A 52 -7.25 -3.25 -1.28
CA ASN A 52 -7.87 -2.82 -2.54
C ASN A 52 -9.29 -2.28 -2.31
N ALA A 53 -9.79 -1.46 -3.23
CA ALA A 53 -11.16 -1.00 -3.24
C ALA A 53 -12.14 -2.19 -3.36
N GLY A 54 -13.16 -2.22 -2.51
CA GLY A 54 -14.13 -3.31 -2.41
C GLY A 54 -13.66 -4.51 -1.59
N GLU A 55 -12.40 -4.53 -1.14
CA GLU A 55 -11.88 -5.57 -0.26
C GLU A 55 -12.50 -5.47 1.14
N VAL A 56 -12.74 -6.62 1.78
CA VAL A 56 -13.18 -6.66 3.18
C VAL A 56 -11.97 -6.63 4.08
N VAL A 57 -11.91 -5.62 4.95
CA VAL A 57 -10.84 -5.40 5.93
C VAL A 57 -11.38 -5.47 7.35
N GLN A 58 -10.50 -5.83 8.30
CA GLN A 58 -10.77 -5.77 9.73
C GLN A 58 -10.39 -4.38 10.26
N MET A 59 -11.38 -3.59 10.66
CA MET A 59 -11.18 -2.31 11.33
C MET A 59 -11.04 -2.53 12.83
N ILE A 60 -9.89 -2.16 13.38
CA ILE A 60 -9.60 -2.18 14.80
C ILE A 60 -9.90 -0.82 15.41
N PHE A 61 -10.84 -0.79 16.35
CA PHE A 61 -11.08 0.32 17.25
C PHE A 61 -10.55 -0.04 18.63
N GLN A 62 -9.68 0.79 19.19
CA GLN A 62 -9.10 0.57 20.51
C GLN A 62 -9.23 1.83 21.36
N GLN A 63 -9.83 1.69 22.53
CA GLN A 63 -9.94 2.75 23.54
C GLN A 63 -9.73 2.14 24.92
N ASP A 64 -8.70 2.64 25.63
CA ASP A 64 -8.24 2.10 26.92
C ASP A 64 -8.00 0.58 26.87
N ALA A 65 -8.76 -0.20 27.64
CA ALA A 65 -8.69 -1.67 27.69
C ALA A 65 -9.70 -2.36 26.74
N LEU A 66 -10.49 -1.60 25.98
CA LEU A 66 -11.50 -2.14 25.07
C LEU A 66 -10.97 -2.14 23.62
N GLN A 67 -11.00 -3.31 22.99
CA GLN A 67 -10.75 -3.48 21.56
C GLN A 67 -12.01 -4.04 20.88
N ILE A 68 -12.45 -3.37 19.82
CA ILE A 68 -13.55 -3.79 18.96
C ILE A 68 -12.99 -3.99 17.56
N VAL A 69 -13.35 -5.10 16.94
CA VAL A 69 -12.98 -5.41 15.56
C VAL A 69 -14.25 -5.50 14.72
N LEU A 70 -14.30 -4.75 13.62
CA LEU A 70 -15.43 -4.73 12.69
C LEU A 70 -14.98 -5.13 11.29
N SER A 71 -15.76 -5.95 10.60
CA SER A 71 -15.55 -6.24 9.18
C SER A 71 -16.17 -5.14 8.30
N CYS A 72 -15.32 -4.46 7.53
CA CYS A 72 -15.69 -3.28 6.76
C CYS A 72 -15.19 -3.40 5.32
N GLU A 73 -15.87 -2.75 4.39
CA GLU A 73 -15.53 -2.76 2.97
C GLU A 73 -14.71 -1.51 2.65
N SER A 74 -13.51 -1.68 2.09
CA SER A 74 -12.68 -0.57 1.63
C SER A 74 -13.33 0.15 0.45
N ARG A 75 -13.23 1.48 0.44
CA ARG A 75 -13.76 2.33 -0.65
C ARG A 75 -12.69 2.80 -1.64
N GLN A 76 -11.43 2.52 -1.36
CA GLN A 76 -10.28 2.96 -2.15
C GLN A 76 -9.11 1.98 -1.97
N ASP A 77 -8.18 2.00 -2.92
CA ASP A 77 -6.91 1.29 -2.77
C ASP A 77 -6.03 2.01 -1.75
N GLY A 78 -5.13 1.27 -1.09
CA GLY A 78 -4.14 1.88 -0.21
C GLY A 78 -2.97 0.95 0.14
N ALA A 79 -1.84 1.58 0.42
CA ALA A 79 -0.63 0.93 0.93
C ALA A 79 -0.50 1.07 2.45
N GLU A 80 0.43 0.32 3.03
CA GLU A 80 0.77 0.41 4.45
C GLU A 80 0.99 1.86 4.90
N GLY A 81 0.33 2.26 5.99
CA GLY A 81 0.43 3.59 6.58
C GLY A 81 -0.43 4.67 5.91
N GLU A 82 -1.07 4.39 4.78
CA GLU A 82 -1.98 5.34 4.13
C GLU A 82 -3.35 5.37 4.83
N GLU A 83 -4.03 6.52 4.69
CA GLU A 83 -5.39 6.68 5.19
C GLU A 83 -6.40 6.30 4.11
N ILE A 84 -7.36 5.45 4.48
CA ILE A 84 -8.44 5.01 3.59
C ILE A 84 -9.81 5.14 4.24
N GLN A 85 -10.84 5.36 3.41
CA GLN A 85 -12.23 5.28 3.84
C GLN A 85 -12.74 3.83 3.77
N VAL A 86 -13.38 3.38 4.84
CA VAL A 86 -14.07 2.09 4.90
C VAL A 86 -15.54 2.26 5.26
N TYR A 87 -16.38 1.35 4.80
CA TYR A 87 -17.80 1.30 5.15
C TYR A 87 -18.13 -0.01 5.86
N CYS A 88 -18.68 0.09 7.07
CA CYS A 88 -19.04 -1.09 7.85
C CYS A 88 -20.55 -1.32 7.79
N LYS A 89 -20.98 -2.48 7.27
CA LYS A 89 -22.41 -2.82 7.10
C LYS A 89 -23.15 -2.94 8.43
N GLU A 90 -22.48 -3.43 9.47
CA GLU A 90 -23.04 -3.62 10.82
C GLU A 90 -23.45 -2.30 11.48
N THR A 91 -22.59 -1.29 11.40
CA THR A 91 -22.86 0.03 11.99
C THR A 91 -23.49 1.01 11.00
N ARG A 92 -23.54 0.66 9.71
CA ARG A 92 -24.00 1.50 8.59
C ARG A 92 -23.30 2.86 8.53
N LYS A 93 -22.03 2.90 8.93
CA LYS A 93 -21.20 4.11 9.02
C LYS A 93 -19.96 4.01 8.16
N LYS A 94 -19.42 5.17 7.82
CA LYS A 94 -18.11 5.33 7.20
C LYS A 94 -17.09 5.72 8.26
N TYR A 95 -15.87 5.26 8.08
CA TYR A 95 -14.76 5.56 8.98
C TYR A 95 -13.55 5.93 8.16
N LEU A 96 -12.82 6.93 8.65
CA LEU A 96 -11.45 7.16 8.22
C LEU A 96 -10.54 6.25 9.03
N THR A 97 -9.69 5.51 8.35
CA THR A 97 -8.82 4.50 8.93
C THR A 97 -7.41 4.60 8.38
N LYS A 98 -6.43 4.06 9.09
CA LYS A 98 -5.05 3.94 8.63
C LYS A 98 -4.72 2.48 8.39
N ILE A 99 -4.12 2.14 7.25
CA ILE A 99 -3.68 0.78 6.96
C ILE A 99 -2.49 0.44 7.85
N ILE A 100 -2.61 -0.65 8.62
CA ILE A 100 -1.56 -1.13 9.52
C ILE A 100 -0.96 -2.47 9.07
N ASN A 101 -1.73 -3.26 8.31
CA ASN A 101 -1.28 -4.54 7.75
C ASN A 101 -2.18 -4.94 6.57
N THR A 102 -1.85 -6.03 5.89
CA THR A 102 -2.71 -6.63 4.86
C THR A 102 -4.06 -7.00 5.46
N GLY A 103 -5.13 -6.41 4.93
CA GLY A 103 -6.49 -6.65 5.41
C GLY A 103 -6.82 -6.08 6.80
N GLU A 104 -5.92 -5.33 7.43
CA GLU A 104 -6.13 -4.74 8.76
C GLU A 104 -5.95 -3.22 8.74
N VAL A 105 -6.92 -2.51 9.34
CA VAL A 105 -6.92 -1.05 9.41
C VAL A 105 -7.25 -0.58 10.81
N GLN A 106 -6.65 0.54 11.23
CA GLN A 106 -6.91 1.16 12.52
C GLN A 106 -7.87 2.34 12.37
N TRP A 107 -8.89 2.41 13.23
CA TRP A 107 -9.82 3.54 13.27
C TRP A 107 -9.09 4.85 13.65
N LEU A 108 -9.38 5.92 12.90
CA LEU A 108 -8.91 7.28 13.22
C LEU A 108 -10.06 8.18 13.67
N ARG A 109 -11.12 8.26 12.86
CA ARG A 109 -12.34 9.01 13.18
C ARG A 109 -13.53 8.48 12.39
N THR A 110 -14.73 8.79 12.89
CA THR A 110 -15.97 8.61 12.14
C THR A 110 -16.13 9.77 11.17
N ASP A 111 -16.50 9.49 9.93
CA ASP A 111 -16.81 10.48 8.89
C ASP A 111 -18.32 10.77 8.84
#